data_AF-A0A833IRU4-F1
#
_entry.id   AF-A0A833IRU4-F1
#
_cell.length_a   1.000
_cell.length_b   1.000
_cell.length_c   1.000
_cell.angle_alpha   90.00
_cell.angle_beta   90.00
_cell.angle_gamma   90.00
#
_symmetry.space_group_name_H-M   'P 1'
#
loop_
_entity.id
_entity.type
_entity.pdbx_description
1 polymer ?
#
loop_
_entity_poly.entity_id
_entity_poly.type
_entity_poly.pdbx_seq_one_letter_code
_entity_poly.pdbx_strand_id
1 'polypeptide(L)' 'MRQITDERGCRWDAQVLFASYGIYYIIFAAEGAGPVRKAPLGADTQLEAAQRLADLSEEALREKLAESVGLEESGPFGI' A
#
# COMPACT_ATOMS: atom_id res chain seq x y z
N MET A 1 2.61 -6.15 9.08
CA MET A 1 1.24 -5.83 8.63
C MET A 1 0.69 -4.76 9.55
N ARG A 2 -0.04 -3.79 9.02
CA ARG A 2 -0.49 -2.63 9.78
C ARG A 2 -1.90 -2.26 9.37
N GLN A 3 -2.79 -2.08 10.34
CA GLN A 3 -4.19 -1.84 10.05
C GLN A 3 -4.51 -0.35 10.11
N ILE A 4 -5.29 0.13 9.14
CA ILE A 4 -5.78 1.51 9.10
C ILE A 4 -7.28 1.50 8.84
N THR A 5 -7.96 2.54 9.31
CA THR A 5 -9.38 2.76 9.00
C THR A 5 -9.50 3.98 8.12
N ASP A 6 -10.14 3.84 6.96
CA ASP A 6 -10.43 4.94 6.04
C ASP A 6 -11.51 5.89 6.60
N GLU A 7 -11.67 7.09 6.04
CA GLU A 7 -12.70 8.05 6.41
C GLU A 7 -14.13 7.48 6.32
N ARG A 8 -14.35 6.47 5.47
CA ARG A 8 -15.63 5.75 5.34
C ARG A 8 -15.86 4.70 6.42
N GLY A 9 -14.94 4.51 7.36
CA GLY A 9 -15.00 3.46 8.39
C GLY A 9 -14.60 2.07 7.88
N CYS A 10 -14.11 1.95 6.64
CA CYS A 10 -13.60 0.69 6.11
C CYS A 10 -12.22 0.39 6.72
N ARG A 11 -12.03 -0.84 7.21
CA ARG A 11 -10.74 -1.30 7.72
C ARG A 11 -9.90 -1.88 6.59
N TRP A 12 -8.64 -1.50 6.56
CA TRP A 12 -7.67 -1.92 5.56
C TRP A 12 -6.42 -2.48 6.25
N ASP A 13 -5.89 -3.56 5.70
CA ASP A 13 -4.57 -4.09 6.06
C ASP A 13 -3.53 -3.61 5.05
N ALA A 14 -2.50 -2.93 5.56
CA ALA A 14 -1.39 -2.39 4.79
C ALA A 14 -0.14 -3.28 4.94
N GLN A 15 0.43 -3.68 3.79
CA GLN A 15 1.61 -4.53 3.72
C GLN A 15 2.55 -4.06 2.61
N VAL A 16 3.84 -4.35 2.77
CA VAL A 16 4.82 -4.14 1.69
C VAL A 16 4.76 -5.33 0.74
N LEU A 17 4.58 -5.05 -0.54
CA LEU A 17 4.76 -6.01 -1.62
C LEU A 17 6.00 -5.63 -2.43
N PHE A 18 6.86 -6.61 -2.63
CA PHE A 18 7.94 -6.50 -3.59
C PHE A 18 7.40 -6.85 -4.98
N ALA A 19 7.43 -5.87 -5.88
CA ALA A 19 7.24 -6.12 -7.30
C ALA A 19 8.58 -6.34 -7.98
N SER A 20 8.54 -6.95 -9.16
CA SER A 20 9.73 -7.14 -9.99
C SER A 20 10.46 -5.81 -10.26
N TYR A 21 11.76 -5.90 -10.58
CA TYR A 21 12.63 -4.77 -10.93
C TYR A 21 12.95 -3.79 -9.78
N GLY A 22 12.93 -4.26 -8.53
CA GLY A 22 13.32 -3.41 -7.39
C GLY A 22 12.23 -2.42 -6.98
N ILE A 23 11.00 -2.59 -7.48
CA ILE A 23 9.89 -1.71 -7.15
C ILE A 23 9.18 -2.24 -5.92
N TYR A 24 8.95 -1.37 -4.94
CA TYR A 24 8.18 -1.71 -3.74
C TYR A 24 6.83 -0.99 -3.80
N TYR A 25 5.78 -1.69 -3.38
CA TYR A 25 4.43 -1.17 -3.24
C TYR A 25 3.93 -1.36 -1.82
N ILE A 26 3.06 -0.46 -1.37
CA ILE A 26 2.16 -0.72 -0.25
C ILE A 26 0.88 -1.30 -0.84
N ILE A 27 0.47 -2.47 -0.38
CA ILE A 27 -0.81 -3.08 -0.69
C ILE A 27 -1.76 -2.83 0.45
N PHE A 28 -2.95 -2.34 0.11
CA PHE A 28 -4.07 -2.13 1.01
C PHE A 28 -5.15 -3.14 0.68
N ALA A 29 -5.40 -4.09 1.56
CA ALA A 29 -6.48 -5.06 1.43
C ALA A 29 -7.65 -4.65 2.34
N ALA A 30 -8.82 -4.37 1.77
CA ALA A 30 -10.01 -4.11 2.56
C ALA A 30 -10.46 -5.39 3.30
N GLU A 31 -10.90 -5.22 4.55
CA GLU A 31 -11.45 -6.30 5.36
C GLU A 31 -12.74 -6.88 4.71
N GLY A 32 -12.92 -8.21 4.81
CA GLY A 32 -14.14 -8.87 4.32
C GLY A 32 -14.18 -9.19 2.83
N ALA A 33 -13.04 -9.61 2.23
CA ALA A 33 -12.91 -9.87 0.79
C ALA A 33 -13.24 -8.65 -0.09
N GLY A 34 -12.91 -7.46 0.41
CA GLY A 34 -13.08 -6.22 -0.31
C GLY A 34 -11.99 -5.97 -1.37
N PRO A 35 -12.00 -4.79 -2.01
CA PRO A 35 -11.03 -4.44 -3.03
C PRO A 35 -9.61 -4.40 -2.46
N VAL A 36 -8.65 -4.74 -3.30
CA VAL A 36 -7.22 -4.56 -3.02
C VAL A 36 -6.70 -3.39 -3.82
N ARG A 37 -5.99 -2.49 -3.16
CA ARG A 37 -5.36 -1.31 -3.77
C ARG A 37 -3.86 -1.32 -3.56
N LYS A 38 -3.12 -0.63 -4.42
CA LYS A 38 -1.66 -0.50 -4.34
C LYS A 38 -1.24 0.96 -4.46
N ALA A 39 -0.21 1.34 -3.70
CA ALA A 39 0.45 2.63 -3.81
C ALA A 39 1.97 2.43 -3.91
N PRO A 40 2.68 3.23 -4.73
CA PRO A 40 4.12 3.11 -4.85
C PRO A 40 4.81 3.47 -3.52
N LEU A 41 5.83 2.69 -3.17
CA LEU A 41 6.70 2.92 -2.04
C LEU A 41 8.12 3.13 -2.56
N GLY A 42 8.60 4.38 -2.47
CA GLY A 42 9.99 4.69 -2.77
C GLY A 42 10.89 4.06 -1.72
N ALA A 43 11.55 2.96 -2.08
CA ALA A 43 12.53 2.26 -1.26
C ALA A 43 13.51 1.52 -2.17
N ASP A 44 14.78 1.51 -1.80
CA ASP A 44 15.83 0.82 -2.55
C ASP A 44 16.06 -0.62 -2.05
N THR A 45 15.57 -0.95 -0.85
CA THR A 45 15.70 -2.29 -0.25
C THR A 45 14.44 -2.71 0.48
N GLN A 46 14.25 -4.02 0.63
CA GLN A 46 13.12 -4.58 1.38
C GLN A 46 13.11 -4.15 2.84
N LEU A 47 14.30 -4.00 3.44
CA LEU A 47 14.43 -3.51 4.81
C LEU A 47 13.97 -2.06 4.91
N GLU A 48 14.38 -1.20 3.96
CA GLU A 48 13.95 0.19 3.92
C GLU A 48 12.44 0.29 3.69
N ALA A 49 11.88 -0.51 2.78
CA ALA A 49 10.45 -0.56 2.53
C ALA A 49 9.65 -0.92 3.80
N ALA A 50 10.10 -1.93 4.55
CA ALA A 50 9.47 -2.33 5.80
C ALA A 50 9.57 -1.22 6.87
N GLN A 51 10.73 -0.56 6.98
CA GLN A 51 10.92 0.56 7.90
C GLN A 51 10.03 1.74 7.53
N ARG A 52 9.94 2.11 6.24
CA ARG A 52 9.05 3.17 5.76
C ARG A 52 7.59 2.87 6.10
N LEU A 53 7.12 1.64 5.88
CA LEU A 53 5.76 1.26 6.26
C LEU A 53 5.53 1.34 7.77
N ALA A 54 6.53 1.02 8.59
CA ALA A 54 6.46 1.13 10.05
C ALA A 54 6.49 2.59 10.53
N ASP A 55 7.25 3.45 9.86
CA ASP A 55 7.47 4.86 10.21
C ASP A 55 6.35 5.79 9.75
N LEU A 56 5.66 5.46 8.65
CA LEU A 56 4.52 6.26 8.17
C LEU A 56 3.54 6.51 9.32
N SER A 57 2.92 7.69 9.39
CA SER A 57 1.83 7.92 10.34
C SER A 57 0.52 7.34 9.79
N GLU A 58 -0.48 7.16 10.65
CA GLU A 58 -1.80 6.67 10.21
C GLU A 58 -2.45 7.62 9.19
N GLU A 59 -2.25 8.93 9.37
CA GLU A 59 -2.65 9.98 8.43
C GLU A 59 -1.96 9.81 7.07
N ALA A 60 -0.64 9.67 7.05
CA ALA A 60 0.12 9.45 5.81
C ALA A 60 -0.26 8.14 5.09
N LEU A 61 -0.65 7.11 5.85
CA LEU A 61 -1.19 5.87 5.26
C LEU A 61 -2.58 6.07 4.65
N ARG A 62 -3.44 6.89 5.27
CA ARG A 62 -4.74 7.26 4.69
C ARG A 62 -4.56 8.07 3.41
N GLU A 63 -3.64 9.04 3.40
CA GLU A 63 -3.32 9.82 2.20
C GLU A 63 -2.86 8.89 1.06
N LYS A 64 -1.93 7.97 1.35
CA LYS A 64 -1.49 6.97 0.38
C LYS A 64 -2.59 6.02 -0.07
N LEU A 65 -3.54 5.67 0.80
CA LEU A 65 -4.72 4.88 0.45
C LEU A 65 -5.65 5.67 -0.48
N ALA A 66 -5.83 6.97 -0.25
CA ALA A 66 -6.64 7.84 -1.11
C ALA A 66 -6.03 7.98 -2.51
N GLU A 67 -4.69 8.03 -2.60
CA GLU A 67 -3.94 8.06 -3.87
C GLU A 67 -3.72 6.67 -4.51
N SER A 68 -4.07 5.60 -3.79
CA SER A 68 -3.83 4.24 -4.25
C SER A 68 -4.74 3.85 -5.43
N VAL A 69 -4.19 3.04 -6.34
CA VAL A 69 -4.89 2.54 -7.52
C VAL A 69 -5.32 1.09 -7.31
N GLY A 70 -6.28 0.60 -8.11
CA GLY A 70 -6.67 -0.81 -8.06
C GLY A 70 -5.49 -1.75 -8.29
N LEU A 71 -5.47 -2.90 -7.62
CA LEU A 71 -4.40 -3.90 -7.80
C LEU A 71 -4.25 -4.32 -9.28
N GLU A 72 -5.39 -4.49 -9.97
CA GLU A 72 -5.50 -4.89 -11.38
C GLU A 72 -5.30 -3.74 -12.36
N GLU A 73 -5.39 -2.49 -11.91
CA GLU A 73 -5.03 -1.37 -12.76
C GLU A 73 -3.50 -1.36 -12.91
N SER A 74 -3.05 -1.68 -14.13
CA SER A 74 -1.72 -1.36 -14.58
C SER A 74 -1.57 0.15 -14.55
N GLY A 75 -1.02 0.66 -13.44
CA GLY A 75 -0.34 1.95 -13.46
C GLY A 75 0.72 1.97 -14.58
N PRO A 76 1.34 3.11 -14.87
CA PRO A 76 2.18 3.31 -16.08
C PRO A 76 3.38 2.34 -16.26
N PHE A 77 3.59 1.40 -15.35
CA PHE A 77 4.56 0.30 -15.45
C PHE A 77 3.87 -1.05 -15.70
N GLY A 78 2.81 -1.06 -16.51
CA GLY A 78 2.06 -2.26 -16.84
C GLY A 78 2.95 -3.39 -17.35
N ILE A 79 2.77 -4.56 -16.74
CA ILE A 79 3.08 -5.85 -17.35
C ILE A 79 1.76 -6.59 -17.60
#